data_AF-W4M8U7-F1
#
_entry.id   AF-W4M8U7-F1
#
_cell.length_a   1.000
_cell.length_b   1.000
_cell.length_c   1.000
_cell.angle_alpha   90.00
_cell.angle_beta   90.00
_cell.angle_gamma   90.00
#
_symmetry.space_group_name_H-M   'P 1'
#
loop_
_entity.id
_entity.type
_entity.pdbx_description
1 polymer ?
#
loop_
_entity_poly.entity_id
_entity_poly.type
_entity_poly.pdbx_seq_one_letter_code
_entity_poly.pdbx_strand_id
1 'polypeptide(L)'
;MAGEALVFPSLEWFEAVQALANEDPEFRNLGSIDTKMGVKSGSNIFLITFQALKCIEVSAGTDDDLFELDFYLDMPPETWQEMLTNIKENGAADHQHTLNTLDLRLPDGLSSNATGDQFKADMFFRYNESLQQFFNLSAQFDTVFRDEVTSE
;
A
#
# COMPACT_ATOMS: atom_id res chain seq x y z
N MET A 1 12.85 9.53 -21.28
CA MET A 1 11.72 10.31 -20.77
C MET A 1 11.96 10.44 -19.29
N ALA A 2 12.23 11.65 -18.78
CA ALA A 2 12.30 11.85 -17.34
C ALA A 2 10.87 11.59 -16.83
N GLY A 3 10.68 10.46 -16.13
CA GLY A 3 9.40 10.16 -15.51
C GLY A 3 9.11 11.23 -14.47
N GLU A 4 7.91 11.77 -14.48
CA GLU A 4 7.49 12.74 -13.49
C GLU A 4 7.57 12.10 -12.10
N ALA A 5 8.28 12.76 -11.18
CA ALA A 5 8.40 12.25 -9.82
C ALA A 5 7.07 12.43 -9.10
N LEU A 6 6.55 11.36 -8.50
CA LEU A 6 5.27 11.35 -7.80
C LEU A 6 5.49 11.42 -6.30
N VAL A 7 4.71 12.24 -5.61
CA VAL A 7 4.83 12.45 -4.17
C VAL A 7 4.14 11.32 -3.42
N PHE A 8 4.85 10.66 -2.51
CA PHE A 8 4.24 9.76 -1.54
C PHE A 8 4.10 10.43 -0.16
N PRO A 9 2.97 10.23 0.55
CA PRO A 9 1.73 9.64 0.05
C PRO A 9 0.87 10.70 -0.67
N SER A 10 0.32 10.37 -1.85
CA SER A 10 -0.66 11.22 -2.56
C SER A 10 -1.62 10.38 -3.40
N LEU A 11 -2.77 10.97 -3.78
CA LEU A 11 -3.76 10.27 -4.59
C LEU A 11 -3.15 9.90 -5.95
N GLU A 12 -2.44 10.84 -6.57
CA GLU A 12 -1.79 10.67 -7.87
C GLU A 12 -0.75 9.53 -7.84
N TRP A 13 -0.05 9.35 -6.73
CA TRP A 13 0.89 8.24 -6.55
C TRP A 13 0.17 6.89 -6.60
N PHE A 14 -0.94 6.75 -5.86
CA PHE A 14 -1.71 5.51 -5.84
C PHE A 14 -2.45 5.26 -7.16
N GLU A 15 -2.95 6.30 -7.83
CA GLU A 15 -3.53 6.19 -9.17
C GLU A 15 -2.51 5.70 -10.21
N ALA A 16 -1.25 6.14 -10.10
CA ALA A 16 -0.17 5.65 -10.97
C ALA A 16 0.13 4.16 -10.73
N VAL A 17 0.19 3.72 -9.47
CA VAL A 17 0.35 2.29 -9.15
C VAL A 17 -0.86 1.48 -9.61
N GLN A 18 -2.07 2.01 -9.46
CA GLN A 18 -3.29 1.39 -9.99
C GLN A 18 -3.21 1.16 -11.50
N ALA A 19 -2.78 2.17 -12.25
CA ALA A 19 -2.61 2.04 -13.70
C ALA A 19 -1.63 0.92 -14.06
N LEU A 20 -0.48 0.87 -13.38
CA LEU A 20 0.51 -0.18 -13.57
C LEU A 20 -0.03 -1.56 -13.21
N ALA A 21 -0.69 -1.72 -12.06
CA ALA A 21 -1.23 -3.00 -11.60
C ALA A 21 -2.27 -3.58 -12.55
N ASN A 22 -3.09 -2.71 -13.16
CA ASN A 22 -4.11 -3.13 -14.12
C ASN A 22 -3.54 -3.56 -15.47
N GLU A 23 -2.31 -3.17 -15.81
CA GLU A 23 -1.59 -3.59 -17.01
C GLU A 23 -0.62 -4.75 -16.73
N ASP A 24 -0.20 -4.94 -15.48
CA ASP A 24 0.80 -5.92 -15.06
C ASP A 24 0.31 -7.39 -15.20
N PRO A 25 0.96 -8.22 -16.02
CA PRO A 25 0.67 -9.65 -16.09
C PRO A 25 1.01 -10.40 -14.80
N GLU A 26 2.06 -9.98 -14.07
CA GLU A 26 2.47 -10.68 -12.84
C GLU A 26 1.40 -10.52 -11.75
N PHE A 27 0.92 -9.30 -11.52
CA PHE A 27 -0.19 -9.02 -10.62
C PHE A 27 -1.42 -9.88 -10.92
N ARG A 28 -1.79 -10.03 -12.20
CA ARG A 28 -2.91 -10.89 -12.61
C ARG A 28 -2.67 -12.38 -12.39
N ASN A 29 -1.42 -12.83 -12.54
CA ASN A 29 -1.06 -14.24 -12.35
C ASN A 29 -1.09 -14.68 -10.88
N LEU A 30 -1.04 -13.74 -9.94
CA LEU A 30 -1.20 -14.02 -8.49
C LEU A 30 -2.64 -14.43 -8.13
N GLY A 31 -3.60 -14.25 -9.05
CA GLY A 31 -4.98 -14.67 -8.90
C GLY A 31 -5.92 -13.56 -8.47
N SER A 32 -7.15 -13.93 -8.12
CA SER A 32 -8.18 -12.95 -7.77
C SER A 32 -7.98 -12.36 -6.38
N ILE A 33 -8.10 -11.04 -6.30
CA ILE A 33 -8.14 -10.25 -5.08
C ILE A 33 -9.47 -9.47 -5.02
N ASP A 34 -10.20 -9.65 -3.93
CA ASP A 34 -11.47 -8.98 -3.69
C ASP A 34 -11.43 -8.40 -2.27
N THR A 35 -11.08 -7.13 -2.15
CA THR A 35 -10.99 -6.44 -0.86
C THR A 35 -11.07 -4.93 -1.01
N LYS A 36 -11.61 -4.25 0.01
CA LYS A 36 -11.50 -2.81 0.18
C LYS A 36 -10.55 -2.54 1.35
N MET A 37 -9.37 -2.01 1.04
CA MET A 37 -8.33 -1.75 2.04
C MET A 37 -7.98 -0.27 2.15
N GLY A 38 -7.33 0.10 3.26
CA GLY A 38 -6.79 1.43 3.49
C GLY A 38 -5.27 1.45 3.54
N VAL A 39 -4.67 2.57 3.16
CA VAL A 39 -3.27 2.89 3.46
C VAL A 39 -3.26 4.14 4.32
N LYS A 40 -2.67 4.04 5.51
CA LYS A 40 -2.49 5.13 6.44
C LYS A 40 -1.00 5.46 6.59
N SER A 41 -0.68 6.73 6.42
CA SER A 41 0.67 7.27 6.56
C SER A 41 0.56 8.66 7.20
N GLY A 42 0.88 8.73 8.50
CA GLY A 42 0.60 9.91 9.30
C GLY A 42 -0.92 10.21 9.35
N SER A 43 -1.30 11.44 9.01
CA SER A 43 -2.72 11.84 8.91
C SER A 43 -3.36 11.53 7.55
N ASN A 44 -2.58 11.05 6.58
CA ASN A 44 -3.10 10.79 5.24
C ASN A 44 -3.68 9.38 5.16
N ILE A 45 -4.89 9.27 4.63
CA ILE A 45 -5.61 8.00 4.46
C ILE A 45 -6.04 7.89 2.99
N PHE A 46 -5.75 6.75 2.39
CA PHE A 46 -6.14 6.40 1.03
C PHE A 46 -6.90 5.09 1.03
N LEU A 47 -7.97 5.02 0.26
CA LEU A 47 -8.83 3.85 0.14
C LEU A 47 -8.56 3.20 -1.21
N ILE A 48 -8.36 1.89 -1.22
CA ILE A 48 -8.05 1.11 -2.42
C ILE A 48 -9.01 -0.06 -2.51
N THR A 49 -9.72 -0.15 -3.62
CA THR A 49 -10.67 -1.23 -3.89
C THR A 49 -10.11 -2.14 -4.97
N PHE A 50 -9.93 -3.41 -4.61
CA PHE A 50 -9.57 -4.47 -5.53
C PHE A 50 -10.79 -5.35 -5.82
N GLN A 51 -10.94 -5.75 -7.08
CA GLN A 51 -11.98 -6.69 -7.49
C GLN A 51 -11.49 -7.58 -8.63
N ALA A 52 -11.74 -8.88 -8.49
CA ALA A 52 -11.23 -9.91 -9.40
C ALA A 52 -9.72 -9.76 -9.66
N LEU A 53 -9.31 -9.33 -10.85
CA LEU A 53 -7.89 -9.25 -11.24
C LEU A 53 -7.38 -7.80 -11.34
N LYS A 54 -8.05 -6.85 -10.69
CA LYS A 54 -7.82 -5.41 -10.90
C LYS A 54 -7.88 -4.60 -9.61
N CYS A 55 -7.16 -3.48 -9.61
CA CYS A 55 -7.40 -2.35 -8.72
C CYS A 55 -8.42 -1.43 -9.40
N ILE A 56 -9.67 -1.43 -8.93
CA ILE A 56 -10.78 -0.74 -9.60
C ILE A 56 -10.98 0.70 -9.14
N GLU A 57 -10.52 1.05 -7.94
CA GLU A 57 -10.69 2.40 -7.38
C GLU A 57 -9.58 2.74 -6.40
N VAL A 58 -9.12 3.99 -6.47
CA VAL A 58 -8.28 4.64 -5.47
C VAL A 58 -8.93 5.98 -5.13
N SER A 59 -9.01 6.32 -3.85
CA SER A 59 -9.52 7.61 -3.40
C SER A 59 -8.84 8.07 -2.11
N ALA A 60 -8.93 9.37 -1.80
CA ALA A 60 -8.59 9.88 -0.48
C ALA A 60 -9.73 9.55 0.51
N GLY A 61 -9.37 9.25 1.76
CA GLY A 61 -10.32 8.92 2.83
C GLY A 61 -10.02 9.67 4.13
N THR A 62 -10.77 9.30 5.16
CA THR A 62 -10.72 9.84 6.51
C THR A 62 -10.69 8.71 7.54
N ASP A 63 -10.44 9.01 8.82
CA ASP A 63 -10.45 7.99 9.88
C ASP A 63 -11.83 7.30 10.00
N ASP A 64 -12.92 7.99 9.70
CA ASP A 64 -14.28 7.41 9.73
C ASP A 64 -14.43 6.31 8.66
N ASP A 65 -13.76 6.46 7.51
CA ASP A 65 -13.83 5.47 6.43
C ASP A 65 -13.17 4.14 6.82
N LEU A 66 -12.25 4.13 7.80
CA LEU A 66 -11.53 2.93 8.24
C LEU A 66 -12.47 1.84 8.80
N PHE A 67 -13.64 2.24 9.33
CA PHE A 67 -14.65 1.29 9.83
C PHE A 67 -15.39 0.52 8.74
N GLU A 68 -15.35 1.02 7.50
CA GLU A 68 -16.00 0.40 6.34
C GLU A 68 -15.06 -0.53 5.56
N LEU A 69 -13.78 -0.59 5.92
CA LEU A 69 -12.75 -1.36 5.23
C LEU A 69 -12.70 -2.81 5.74
N ASP A 70 -12.07 -3.68 4.96
CA ASP A 70 -11.69 -5.00 5.41
C ASP A 70 -10.48 -4.90 6.35
N PHE A 71 -9.47 -4.12 5.96
CA PHE A 71 -8.31 -3.81 6.79
C PHE A 71 -7.66 -2.53 6.28
N TYR A 72 -6.71 -2.00 7.04
CA TYR A 72 -5.83 -0.94 6.58
C TYR A 72 -4.40 -1.22 7.02
N LEU A 73 -3.45 -0.80 6.19
CA LEU A 73 -2.03 -0.85 6.51
C LEU A 73 -1.67 0.46 7.19
N ASP A 74 -1.15 0.38 8.40
CA ASP A 74 -0.69 1.52 9.18
C ASP A 74 0.76 1.31 9.59
N MET A 75 1.63 2.20 9.12
CA MET A 75 3.00 2.25 9.61
C MET A 75 3.52 3.68 9.56
N PRO A 76 4.55 3.98 10.37
CA PRO A 76 5.15 5.31 10.39
C PRO A 76 5.61 5.76 8.99
N PRO A 77 5.53 7.07 8.67
CA PRO A 77 5.96 7.62 7.39
C PRO A 77 7.39 7.21 6.99
N GLU A 78 8.31 7.13 7.96
CA GLU A 78 9.69 6.70 7.75
C GLU A 78 9.80 5.24 7.29
N THR A 79 8.94 4.35 7.79
CA THR A 79 8.91 2.94 7.40
C THR A 79 8.35 2.78 5.99
N TRP A 80 7.33 3.57 5.62
CA TRP A 80 6.88 3.67 4.23
C TRP A 80 7.99 4.13 3.29
N GLN A 81 8.70 5.19 3.69
CA GLN A 81 9.80 5.73 2.90
C GLN A 81 10.93 4.71 2.72
N GLU A 82 11.31 3.99 3.77
CA GLU A 82 12.34 2.95 3.72
C GLU A 82 11.93 1.82 2.75
N MET A 83 10.71 1.31 2.87
CA MET A 83 10.20 0.25 1.97
C MET A 83 10.16 0.70 0.52
N LEU A 84 9.62 1.87 0.23
CA LEU A 84 9.47 2.37 -1.14
C LEU A 84 10.82 2.73 -1.77
N THR A 85 11.77 3.22 -0.98
CA THR A 85 13.16 3.43 -1.42
C THR A 85 13.83 2.09 -1.76
N ASN A 86 13.67 1.08 -0.91
CA ASN A 86 14.18 -0.26 -1.15
C ASN A 86 13.60 -0.89 -2.44
N ILE A 87 12.28 -0.76 -2.65
CA ILE A 87 11.60 -1.18 -3.88
C ILE A 87 12.22 -0.48 -5.10
N LYS A 88 12.46 0.83 -5.01
CA LYS A 88 13.05 1.59 -6.12
C LYS A 88 14.45 1.12 -6.48
N GLU A 89 15.28 0.83 -5.48
CA GLU A 89 16.66 0.39 -5.67
C GLU A 89 16.77 -1.03 -6.22
N ASN A 90 15.87 -1.92 -5.80
CA ASN A 90 15.95 -3.36 -6.09
C ASN A 90 14.94 -3.84 -7.16
N GLY A 91 13.97 -3.00 -7.54
CA GLY A 91 12.84 -3.37 -8.42
C GLY A 91 11.68 -4.04 -7.69
N ALA A 92 11.88 -4.48 -6.45
CA ALA A 92 10.87 -5.07 -5.56
C ALA A 92 11.39 -4.99 -4.11
N ALA A 93 10.51 -5.15 -3.13
CA ALA A 93 10.92 -5.19 -1.73
C ALA A 93 11.81 -6.40 -1.46
N ASP A 94 12.93 -6.19 -0.78
CA ASP A 94 13.73 -7.30 -0.26
C ASP A 94 13.03 -7.98 0.93
N HIS A 95 13.63 -9.08 1.41
CA HIS A 95 13.06 -9.88 2.50
C HIS A 95 12.85 -9.12 3.82
N GLN A 96 13.53 -8.00 4.06
CA GLN A 96 13.39 -7.17 5.27
C GLN A 96 12.31 -6.09 5.14
N HIS A 97 11.92 -5.75 3.90
CA HIS A 97 10.99 -4.66 3.58
C HIS A 97 9.67 -5.16 2.98
N THR A 98 9.41 -6.48 2.96
CA THR A 98 8.08 -6.97 2.56
C THR A 98 7.01 -6.60 3.59
N LEU A 99 5.76 -6.43 3.15
CA LEU A 99 4.60 -6.18 4.01
C LEU A 99 4.50 -7.24 5.11
N ASN A 100 4.70 -8.52 4.78
CA ASN A 100 4.65 -9.61 5.75
C ASN A 100 5.79 -9.52 6.78
N THR A 101 7.00 -9.17 6.36
CA THR A 101 8.12 -8.98 7.30
C THR A 101 7.91 -7.75 8.18
N LEU A 102 7.39 -6.66 7.63
CA LEU A 102 7.09 -5.44 8.38
C LEU A 102 5.98 -5.69 9.41
N ASP A 103 4.92 -6.41 9.03
CA ASP A 103 3.84 -6.81 9.94
C ASP A 103 4.38 -7.61 11.14
N LEU A 104 5.32 -8.53 10.92
CA LEU A 104 5.94 -9.31 11.99
C LEU A 104 6.91 -8.52 12.87
N ARG A 105 7.46 -7.40 12.37
CA ARG A 105 8.49 -6.62 13.06
C ARG A 105 7.94 -5.43 13.83
N LEU A 106 6.83 -4.85 13.38
CA LEU A 106 6.22 -3.70 14.03
C LEU A 106 5.54 -4.12 15.35
N PRO A 107 5.66 -3.34 16.43
CA PRO A 107 5.12 -3.72 17.75
C PRO A 107 3.62 -4.04 17.74
N ASP A 108 2.85 -3.30 16.94
CA ASP A 108 1.40 -3.41 16.84
C ASP A 108 0.94 -4.12 15.56
N GLY A 109 1.88 -4.66 14.77
CA GLY A 109 1.62 -5.13 13.42
C GLY A 109 1.52 -3.99 12.39
N LEU A 110 1.41 -4.37 11.12
CA LEU A 110 1.16 -3.47 9.99
C LEU A 110 -0.34 -3.42 9.67
N SER A 111 -0.99 -4.57 9.66
CA SER A 111 -2.38 -4.69 9.24
C SER A 111 -3.34 -4.56 10.42
N SER A 112 -4.22 -3.57 10.35
CA SER A 112 -5.24 -3.30 11.36
C SER A 112 -6.66 -3.40 10.79
N ASN A 113 -7.63 -3.77 11.64
CA ASN A 113 -9.05 -3.75 11.32
C ASN A 113 -9.80 -2.94 12.39
N ALA A 114 -10.51 -1.89 11.98
CA ALA A 114 -11.16 -0.94 12.90
C ALA A 114 -12.37 -1.53 13.65
N THR A 115 -12.97 -2.62 13.13
CA THR A 115 -14.15 -3.26 13.73
C THR A 115 -13.82 -4.43 14.66
N GLY A 116 -12.55 -4.85 14.73
CA GLY A 116 -12.12 -6.08 15.43
C GLY A 116 -12.60 -7.38 14.77
N ASP A 117 -12.95 -7.35 13.48
CA ASP A 117 -13.40 -8.53 12.73
C ASP A 117 -12.20 -9.37 12.27
N GLN A 118 -12.03 -10.55 12.86
CA GLN A 118 -10.93 -11.45 12.57
C GLN A 118 -10.96 -12.01 11.14
N PHE A 119 -12.14 -12.21 10.55
CA PHE A 119 -12.22 -12.72 9.17
C PHE A 119 -11.70 -11.69 8.17
N LYS A 120 -12.04 -10.42 8.40
CA LYS A 120 -11.53 -9.32 7.59
C LYS A 120 -10.02 -9.11 7.80
N ALA A 121 -9.52 -9.29 9.02
CA ALA A 121 -8.09 -9.23 9.33
C ALA A 121 -7.28 -10.31 8.56
N ASP A 122 -7.83 -11.51 8.38
CA ASP A 122 -7.18 -12.59 7.63
C ASP A 122 -7.01 -12.27 6.12
N MET A 123 -7.75 -11.31 5.57
CA MET A 123 -7.68 -10.95 4.15
C MET A 123 -6.32 -10.34 3.78
N PHE A 124 -5.67 -9.63 4.70
CA PHE A 124 -4.30 -9.14 4.50
C PHE A 124 -3.33 -10.29 4.21
N PHE A 125 -3.36 -11.35 5.02
CA PHE A 125 -2.49 -12.52 4.84
C PHE A 125 -2.85 -13.32 3.59
N ARG A 126 -4.14 -13.44 3.29
CA ARG A 126 -4.62 -14.15 2.09
C ARG A 126 -4.13 -13.49 0.80
N TYR A 127 -4.14 -12.16 0.75
CA TYR A 127 -3.81 -11.39 -0.45
C TYR A 127 -2.41 -10.78 -0.40
N ASN A 128 -1.58 -11.18 0.56
CA ASN A 128 -0.31 -10.53 0.86
C ASN A 128 0.60 -10.40 -0.37
N GLU A 129 0.70 -11.44 -1.21
CA GLU A 129 1.54 -11.40 -2.42
C GLU A 129 1.01 -10.39 -3.46
N SER A 130 -0.30 -10.34 -3.70
CA SER A 130 -0.91 -9.34 -4.60
C SER A 130 -0.71 -7.93 -4.06
N LEU A 131 -0.89 -7.73 -2.75
CA LEU A 131 -0.66 -6.43 -2.10
C LEU A 131 0.82 -6.02 -2.19
N GLN A 132 1.74 -6.95 -1.94
CA GLN A 132 3.17 -6.70 -2.09
C GLN A 132 3.53 -6.31 -3.52
N GLN A 133 2.99 -7.04 -4.51
CA GLN A 133 3.22 -6.73 -5.92
C GLN A 133 2.68 -5.34 -6.28
N PHE A 134 1.51 -4.96 -5.76
CA PHE A 134 0.97 -3.62 -5.94
C PHE A 134 1.99 -2.55 -5.52
N PHE A 135 2.59 -2.64 -4.34
CA PHE A 135 3.64 -1.68 -3.94
C PHE A 135 4.94 -1.82 -4.74
N ASN A 136 5.35 -3.04 -5.11
CA ASN A 136 6.56 -3.27 -5.91
C ASN A 136 6.50 -2.54 -7.26
N LEU A 137 5.31 -2.42 -7.87
CA LEU A 137 5.13 -1.72 -9.15
C LEU A 137 5.53 -0.24 -9.09
N SER A 138 5.58 0.37 -7.90
CA SER A 138 6.09 1.74 -7.73
C SER A 138 7.56 1.91 -8.14
N ALA A 139 8.34 0.83 -8.26
CA ALA A 139 9.71 0.86 -8.78
C ALA A 139 9.80 1.48 -10.19
N GLN A 140 8.71 1.44 -10.96
CA GLN A 140 8.64 1.90 -12.35
C GLN A 140 8.63 3.43 -12.51
N PHE A 141 8.41 4.18 -11.44
CA PHE A 141 8.48 5.65 -11.45
C PHE A 141 9.29 6.16 -10.25
N ASP A 142 9.62 7.44 -10.26
CA ASP A 142 10.39 8.05 -9.17
C ASP A 142 9.43 8.51 -8.08
N THR A 143 9.63 8.02 -6.86
CA THR A 143 8.87 8.45 -5.68
C THR A 143 9.66 9.51 -4.92
N VAL A 144 9.00 10.61 -4.57
CA VAL A 144 9.55 11.65 -3.68
C VAL A 144 8.71 11.74 -2.42
N PHE A 145 9.36 12.01 -1.30
CA PHE A 145 8.72 12.11 0.01
C PHE A 145 8.71 13.57 0.42
N ARG A 146 7.57 14.07 0.93
CA ARG A 146 7.57 15.38 1.58
C ARG A 146 8.04 15.18 3.01
N ASP A 147 9.03 15.96 3.43
CA ASP A 147 9.38 16.06 4.84
C ASP A 147 8.16 16.61 5.59
N GLU A 148 7.55 15.79 6.45
CA GLU A 148 6.66 16.33 7.46
C GLU A 148 7.55 17.12 8.43
N VAL A 149 7.56 18.44 8.28
CA VAL A 149 8.23 19.33 9.23
C VAL A 149 7.58 19.09 10.58
N THR A 150 8.28 18.35 11.45
CA THR A 150 7.92 18.18 12.85
C THR A 150 7.99 19.57 13.47
N SER A 151 6.84 20.21 13.62
CA SER A 151 6.77 21.44 14.42
C SER A 151 6.95 21.01 15.87
N GLU A 152 8.12 21.33 16.43
CA GLU A 152 8.47 21.18 17.85
C GLU A 152 7.46 21.87 18.79
#